data_AF-A0A7W0SCW7-F1
#
_entry.id   AF-A0A7W0SCW7-F1
#
_cell.length_a   1.000
_cell.length_b   1.000
_cell.length_c   1.000
_cell.angle_alpha   90.00
_cell.angle_beta   90.00
_cell.angle_gamma   90.00
#
_symmetry.space_group_name_H-M   'P 1'
#
loop_
_entity.id
_entity.type
_entity.pdbx_description
1 polymer ?
#
loop_
_entity_poly.entity_id
_entity_poly.type
_entity_poly.pdbx_seq_one_letter_code
_entity_poly.pdbx_strand_id
1 'polypeptide(L)'
;MQTDFPFVRIPETLYPIVGAPDPGTRIYRRDGSQEESAIWFDAITEVIGPSVSPGGVGMYCPVSRAAVYKRIKEGRLSIFLFHVTHRKTTLFGKNKILRDNPYGYVPASEARAWRLELEARAVRQGLISEEELEGAKPDWEGEFLAWRNRNERLGLLDVYSPWEVTRGTAQAERDHRKQKAEIKRRRKRKQ
;
A
#
# COMPACT_ATOMS: atom_id res chain seq x y z
N MET A 1 -16.57 7.19 15.84
CA MET A 1 -16.74 8.39 14.99
C MET A 1 -16.01 8.14 13.68
N GLN A 2 -16.68 8.30 12.54
CA GLN A 2 -16.03 8.14 11.23
C GLN A 2 -15.32 9.47 10.93
N THR A 3 -14.04 9.55 11.29
CA THR A 3 -13.19 10.64 10.81
C THR A 3 -13.03 10.48 9.31
N ASP A 4 -13.34 11.52 8.54
CA ASP A 4 -13.14 11.52 7.10
C ASP A 4 -11.71 11.07 6.75
N PHE A 5 -11.56 10.27 5.70
CA PHE A 5 -10.25 9.81 5.27
C PHE A 5 -9.38 11.04 4.91
N PRO A 6 -8.16 11.16 5.47
CA PRO A 6 -7.36 12.38 5.39
C PRO A 6 -6.64 12.47 4.04
N PHE A 7 -7.42 12.62 2.97
CA PHE A 7 -6.88 12.78 1.64
C PHE A 7 -6.02 14.04 1.54
N VAL A 8 -4.85 13.92 0.92
CA VAL A 8 -4.03 15.10 0.62
C VAL A 8 -4.79 16.02 -0.33
N ARG A 9 -4.74 17.32 -0.08
CA ARG A 9 -5.38 18.33 -0.94
C ARG A 9 -4.32 18.97 -1.81
N ILE A 10 -4.47 18.80 -3.11
CA ILE A 10 -3.58 19.39 -4.09
C ILE A 10 -4.16 20.73 -4.52
N PRO A 11 -3.43 21.85 -4.33
CA PRO A 11 -3.91 23.14 -4.76
C PRO A 11 -3.99 23.18 -6.29
N GLU A 12 -5.05 23.78 -6.84
CA GLU A 12 -5.25 23.83 -8.30
C GLU A 12 -4.13 24.57 -9.04
N THR A 13 -3.47 25.51 -8.35
CA THR A 13 -2.27 26.21 -8.84
C THR A 13 -1.12 25.26 -9.17
N LEU A 14 -1.12 24.05 -8.61
CA LEU A 14 -0.09 23.03 -8.85
C LEU A 14 -0.45 22.09 -10.01
N TYR A 15 -1.70 22.07 -10.50
CA TYR A 15 -2.13 21.21 -11.62
C TYR A 15 -1.30 21.38 -12.90
N PRO A 16 -0.79 22.57 -13.27
CA PRO A 16 0.12 22.69 -14.42
C PRO A 16 1.40 21.86 -14.29
N ILE A 17 1.86 21.61 -13.05
CA ILE A 17 3.05 20.82 -12.74
C ILE A 17 2.68 19.35 -12.58
N VAL A 18 1.67 19.03 -11.76
CA VAL A 18 1.41 17.65 -11.30
C VAL A 18 0.36 16.92 -12.14
N GLY A 19 -0.36 17.65 -12.98
CA GLY A 19 -1.55 17.19 -13.67
C GLY A 19 -2.82 17.42 -12.86
N ALA A 20 -3.95 17.58 -13.53
CA ALA A 20 -5.26 17.52 -12.89
C ALA A 20 -5.58 16.05 -12.52
N PRO A 21 -6.40 15.80 -11.49
CA PRO A 21 -6.82 14.45 -11.16
C PRO A 21 -7.71 13.88 -12.28
N ASP A 22 -7.51 12.61 -12.61
CA ASP A 22 -8.39 11.85 -13.48
C ASP A 22 -9.84 11.88 -12.95
N PRO A 23 -10.85 12.09 -13.82
CA PRO A 23 -12.25 12.19 -13.41
C PRO A 23 -12.69 11.02 -12.52
N GLY A 24 -13.29 11.35 -11.36
CA GLY A 24 -13.80 10.36 -10.42
C GLY A 24 -12.74 9.57 -9.65
N THR A 25 -11.47 9.93 -9.79
CA THR A 25 -10.36 9.29 -9.08
C THR A 25 -9.49 10.31 -8.35
N ARG A 26 -8.42 9.82 -7.73
CA ARG A 26 -7.35 10.65 -7.13
C ARG A 26 -6.01 10.35 -7.77
N ILE A 27 -6.04 10.06 -9.08
CA ILE A 27 -4.84 9.75 -9.85
C ILE A 27 -4.41 11.00 -10.60
N TYR A 28 -3.21 11.49 -10.30
CA TYR A 28 -2.61 12.65 -10.96
C TYR A 28 -1.53 12.14 -11.92
N ARG A 29 -1.57 12.57 -13.18
CA ARG A 29 -0.61 12.15 -14.21
C ARG A 29 0.07 13.33 -14.84
N ARG A 30 1.39 13.22 -14.95
CA ARG A 30 2.21 14.12 -15.74
C ARG A 30 3.13 13.32 -16.66
N ASP A 31 3.35 13.84 -17.85
CA ASP A 31 4.37 13.39 -18.77
C ASP A 31 5.48 14.45 -18.80
N GLY A 32 6.73 14.02 -18.94
CA GLY A 32 7.87 14.93 -19.09
C GLY A 32 9.16 14.20 -19.41
N SER A 33 10.28 14.92 -19.41
CA SER A 33 11.60 14.34 -19.58
C SER A 33 12.17 13.81 -18.26
N GLN A 34 13.30 13.09 -18.32
CA GLN A 34 13.97 12.61 -17.11
C GLN A 34 14.43 13.79 -16.22
N GLU A 35 14.88 14.88 -16.84
CA GLU A 35 15.38 16.08 -16.18
C GLU A 35 14.27 16.82 -15.42
N GLU A 36 13.04 16.80 -15.95
CA GLU A 36 11.87 17.41 -15.32
C GLU A 36 11.34 16.60 -14.12
N SER A 37 11.71 15.31 -14.01
CA SER A 37 11.18 14.41 -12.97
C SER A 37 11.55 14.84 -11.55
N ALA A 38 12.74 15.42 -11.36
CA ALA A 38 13.18 15.92 -10.05
C ALA A 38 12.36 17.14 -9.61
N ILE A 39 12.17 18.12 -10.51
CA ILE A 39 11.34 19.31 -10.25
C ILE A 39 9.91 18.91 -9.91
N TRP A 40 9.36 17.97 -10.68
CA TRP A 40 8.04 17.43 -10.40
C TRP A 40 7.96 16.75 -9.03
N PHE A 41 8.97 15.95 -8.68
CA PHE A 41 9.03 15.22 -7.41
C PHE A 41 9.11 16.17 -6.20
N ASP A 42 9.97 17.18 -6.27
CA ASP A 42 10.11 18.18 -5.21
C ASP A 42 8.79 18.94 -5.01
N ALA A 43 8.16 19.37 -6.12
CA ALA A 43 6.89 20.08 -6.09
C ALA A 43 5.74 19.25 -5.48
N ILE A 44 5.66 17.94 -5.76
CA ILE A 44 4.62 17.10 -5.12
C ILE A 44 4.94 16.83 -3.65
N THR A 45 6.20 16.58 -3.29
CA THR A 45 6.57 16.15 -1.94
C THR A 45 6.47 17.26 -0.91
N GLU A 46 6.59 18.52 -1.33
CA GLU A 46 6.26 19.68 -0.49
C GLU A 46 4.80 19.64 0.00
N VAL A 47 3.87 19.14 -0.83
CA VAL A 47 2.44 19.08 -0.50
C VAL A 47 2.05 17.76 0.16
N ILE A 48 2.54 16.63 -0.35
CA ILE A 48 2.09 15.31 0.10
C ILE A 48 2.94 14.75 1.25
N GLY A 49 4.08 15.37 1.54
CA GLY A 49 5.04 14.92 2.54
C GLY A 49 5.70 13.59 2.17
N PRO A 50 6.10 12.78 3.17
CA PRO A 50 6.66 11.46 2.94
C PRO A 50 5.74 10.59 2.08
N SER A 51 6.31 9.90 1.11
CA SER A 51 5.56 9.09 0.16
C SER A 51 6.25 7.74 -0.09
N VAL A 52 5.49 6.80 -0.63
CA VAL A 52 5.98 5.47 -1.00
C VAL A 52 5.47 5.07 -2.37
N SER A 53 6.17 4.13 -3.02
CA SER A 53 5.64 3.51 -4.23
C SER A 53 4.36 2.70 -3.95
N PRO A 54 3.55 2.35 -4.96
CA PRO A 54 2.40 1.46 -4.77
C PRO A 54 2.76 0.12 -4.13
N GLY A 55 3.98 -0.38 -4.35
CA GLY A 55 4.50 -1.55 -3.66
C GLY A 55 4.82 -1.29 -2.19
N GLY A 56 5.38 -0.11 -1.89
CA GLY A 56 5.71 0.32 -0.52
C GLY A 56 4.49 0.56 0.38
N VAL A 57 3.28 0.72 -0.17
CA VAL A 57 2.04 0.75 0.63
C VAL A 57 1.88 -0.51 1.48
N GLY A 58 2.40 -1.65 1.02
CA GLY A 58 2.40 -2.92 1.77
C GLY A 58 3.18 -2.86 3.10
N MET A 59 4.08 -1.89 3.28
CA MET A 59 4.78 -1.69 4.55
C MET A 59 3.87 -1.10 5.63
N TYR A 60 2.79 -0.41 5.24
CA TYR A 60 1.81 0.17 6.17
C TYR A 60 0.58 -0.74 6.30
N CYS A 61 0.09 -1.23 5.18
CA CYS A 61 -1.15 -2.00 5.08
C CYS A 61 -0.85 -3.46 4.75
N PRO A 62 -1.35 -4.45 5.52
CA PRO A 62 -1.16 -5.88 5.26
C PRO A 62 -2.06 -6.38 4.11
N VAL A 63 -1.88 -5.79 2.92
CA VAL A 63 -2.76 -6.00 1.77
C VAL A 63 -1.96 -6.40 0.54
N SER A 64 -2.61 -7.09 -0.39
CA SER A 64 -1.98 -7.45 -1.65
C SER A 64 -1.76 -6.23 -2.54
N ARG A 65 -0.76 -6.29 -3.43
CA ARG A 65 -0.53 -5.27 -4.47
C ARG A 65 -1.81 -5.02 -5.28
N ALA A 66 -2.56 -6.07 -5.61
CA ALA A 66 -3.83 -5.93 -6.34
C ALA A 66 -4.88 -5.11 -5.56
N ALA A 67 -4.96 -5.27 -4.24
CA ALA A 67 -5.84 -4.46 -3.41
C ALA A 67 -5.43 -2.99 -3.40
N VAL A 68 -4.13 -2.68 -3.40
CA VAL A 68 -3.62 -1.30 -3.54
C VAL A 68 -4.11 -0.67 -4.85
N TYR A 69 -3.87 -1.33 -5.99
CA TYR A 69 -4.32 -0.81 -7.30
C TYR A 69 -5.84 -0.70 -7.41
N LYS A 70 -6.59 -1.63 -6.81
CA LYS A 70 -8.06 -1.53 -6.75
C LYS A 70 -8.49 -0.26 -6.00
N ARG A 71 -7.91 -0.02 -4.81
CA ARG A 71 -8.25 1.16 -3.99
C ARG A 71 -7.92 2.48 -4.70
N ILE A 72 -6.79 2.53 -5.41
CA ILE A 72 -6.40 3.67 -6.25
C ILE A 72 -7.43 3.93 -7.36
N LYS A 73 -7.81 2.89 -8.11
CA LYS A 73 -8.79 2.99 -9.21
C LYS A 73 -10.17 3.43 -8.74
N GLU A 74 -10.54 3.08 -7.50
CA GLU A 74 -11.78 3.51 -6.86
C GLU A 74 -11.70 4.94 -6.29
N GLY A 75 -10.58 5.66 -6.47
CA GLY A 75 -10.42 7.02 -5.93
C GLY A 75 -10.29 7.06 -4.40
N ARG A 76 -10.04 5.92 -3.74
CA ARG A 76 -9.93 5.78 -2.28
C ARG A 76 -8.49 5.81 -1.77
N LEU A 77 -7.55 6.11 -2.66
CA LEU A 77 -6.14 6.33 -2.37
C LEU A 77 -5.56 7.22 -3.47
N SER A 78 -4.89 8.31 -3.09
CA SER A 78 -4.22 9.20 -4.03
C SER A 78 -2.95 8.57 -4.57
N ILE A 79 -2.65 8.82 -5.85
CA ILE A 79 -1.36 8.48 -6.45
C ILE A 79 -0.94 9.55 -7.47
N PHE A 80 0.35 9.85 -7.46
CA PHE A 80 1.02 10.79 -8.35
C PHE A 80 1.93 10.02 -9.29
N LEU A 81 1.72 10.17 -10.58
CA LEU A 81 2.41 9.41 -11.63
C LEU A 81 3.14 10.35 -12.58
N PHE A 82 4.45 10.18 -12.70
CA PHE A 82 5.27 10.86 -13.71
C PHE A 82 5.77 9.87 -14.75
N HIS A 83 5.34 10.02 -16.00
CA HIS A 83 5.81 9.22 -17.12
C HIS A 83 6.96 9.94 -17.82
N VAL A 84 8.15 9.37 -17.74
CA VAL A 84 9.28 9.83 -18.56
C VAL A 84 9.00 9.46 -20.00
N THR A 85 9.12 10.45 -20.88
CA THR A 85 8.86 10.30 -22.30
C THR A 85 10.12 10.56 -23.12
N HIS A 86 10.42 9.65 -24.04
CA HIS A 86 11.57 9.75 -24.94
C HIS A 86 11.09 9.88 -26.38
N ARG A 87 11.69 10.81 -27.15
CA ARG A 87 11.49 10.87 -28.59
C ARG A 87 12.49 9.95 -29.27
N LYS A 88 12.00 8.99 -30.05
CA LYS A 88 12.82 8.11 -30.88
C LYS A 88 12.43 8.27 -32.35
N THR A 89 13.38 8.61 -33.20
CA THR A 89 13.18 8.59 -34.66
C THR A 89 13.25 7.15 -35.14
N THR A 90 12.21 6.71 -35.84
CA THR A 90 12.18 5.38 -36.49
C THR A 90 13.05 5.37 -37.75
N LEU A 91 13.41 4.18 -38.23
CA LEU A 91 14.20 4.00 -39.47
C LEU A 91 13.55 4.62 -40.71
N PHE A 92 12.26 4.96 -40.66
CA PHE A 92 11.51 5.63 -41.72
C PHE A 92 11.25 7.12 -41.42
N GLY A 93 12.04 7.74 -40.55
CA GLY A 93 11.96 9.18 -40.25
C GLY A 93 10.76 9.63 -39.41
N LYS A 94 9.86 8.72 -39.01
CA LYS A 94 8.73 9.07 -38.13
C LYS A 94 9.18 9.17 -36.68
N ASN A 95 8.74 10.21 -35.97
CA ASN A 95 8.97 10.37 -34.54
C ASN A 95 7.99 9.48 -33.75
N LYS A 96 8.51 8.68 -32.82
CA LYS A 96 7.74 7.90 -31.87
C LYS A 96 8.03 8.39 -30.45
N ILE A 97 6.98 8.70 -29.69
CA ILE A 97 7.08 8.97 -28.26
C ILE A 97 6.97 7.64 -27.53
N LEU A 98 8.01 7.28 -26.78
CA LEU A 98 8.02 6.13 -25.90
C LEU A 98 7.76 6.61 -24.47
N ARG A 99 6.97 5.85 -23.70
CA ARG A 99 6.74 6.09 -22.27
C ARG A 99 7.40 4.97 -21.47
N ASP A 100 8.19 5.34 -20.48
CA ASP A 100 8.72 4.40 -19.51
C ASP A 100 7.68 4.05 -18.44
N ASN A 101 7.99 3.07 -17.60
CA ASN A 101 7.20 2.80 -16.40
C ASN A 101 7.22 4.06 -15.51
N PRO A 102 6.05 4.57 -15.08
CA PRO A 102 6.01 5.82 -14.37
C PRO A 102 6.67 5.73 -12.99
N TYR A 103 7.27 6.83 -12.55
CA TYR A 103 7.50 7.05 -11.13
C TYR A 103 6.15 7.26 -10.45
N GLY A 104 5.87 6.47 -9.42
CA GLY A 104 4.58 6.46 -8.74
C GLY A 104 4.72 6.68 -7.24
N TYR A 105 4.00 7.66 -6.71
CA TYR A 105 4.07 8.04 -5.30
C TYR A 105 2.67 8.09 -4.68
N VAL A 106 2.53 7.42 -3.54
CA VAL A 106 1.34 7.40 -2.68
C VAL A 106 1.72 8.10 -1.38
N PRO A 107 0.92 9.08 -0.90
CA PRO A 107 1.20 9.75 0.37
C PRO A 107 1.21 8.75 1.55
N ALA A 108 2.25 8.79 2.38
CA ALA A 108 2.35 7.91 3.54
C ALA A 108 1.24 8.20 4.57
N SER A 109 0.76 9.44 4.65
CA SER A 109 -0.39 9.84 5.48
C SER A 109 -1.65 9.04 5.13
N GLU A 110 -1.95 8.91 3.84
CA GLU A 110 -3.10 8.13 3.36
C GLU A 110 -2.90 6.62 3.57
N ALA A 111 -1.69 6.10 3.39
CA ALA A 111 -1.39 4.71 3.69
C ALA A 111 -1.58 4.38 5.18
N ARG A 112 -1.12 5.26 6.09
CA ARG A 112 -1.35 5.13 7.54
C ARG A 112 -2.82 5.22 7.90
N ALA A 113 -3.56 6.15 7.29
CA ALA A 113 -5.01 6.26 7.51
C ALA A 113 -5.75 5.01 7.04
N TRP A 114 -5.36 4.44 5.90
CA TRP A 114 -5.92 3.18 5.45
C TRP A 114 -5.60 2.03 6.40
N ARG A 115 -4.40 2.03 7.00
CA ARG A 115 -4.07 1.05 8.04
C ARG A 115 -5.04 1.13 9.22
N LEU A 116 -5.32 2.31 9.75
CA LEU A 116 -6.29 2.48 10.84
C LEU A 116 -7.71 2.02 10.44
N GLU A 117 -8.13 2.26 9.19
CA GLU A 117 -9.39 1.75 8.66
C GLU A 117 -9.44 0.20 8.66
N LEU A 118 -8.34 -0.45 8.28
CA LEU A 118 -8.24 -1.91 8.28
C LEU A 118 -8.29 -2.49 9.70
N GLU A 119 -7.59 -1.87 10.65
CA GLU A 119 -7.60 -2.26 12.07
C GLU A 119 -9.00 -2.10 12.68
N ALA A 120 -9.62 -0.93 12.50
CA ALA A 120 -10.97 -0.68 12.98
C ALA A 120 -12.00 -1.65 12.36
N ARG A 121 -11.79 -2.04 11.10
CA ARG A 121 -12.61 -3.07 10.46
C ARG A 121 -12.38 -4.45 11.08
N ALA A 122 -11.14 -4.82 11.37
CA ALA A 122 -10.80 -6.10 11.97
C ALA A 122 -11.42 -6.25 13.37
N VAL A 123 -11.30 -5.22 14.21
CA VAL A 123 -11.96 -5.16 15.54
C VAL A 123 -13.46 -5.31 15.41
N ARG A 124 -14.10 -4.52 14.52
CA ARG A 124 -15.56 -4.57 14.31
C ARG A 124 -16.05 -5.94 13.83
N GLN A 125 -15.22 -6.67 13.09
CA GLN A 125 -15.52 -8.01 12.60
C GLN A 125 -15.20 -9.10 13.62
N GLY A 126 -14.71 -8.75 14.82
CA GLY A 126 -14.30 -9.70 15.86
C GLY A 126 -13.10 -10.54 15.47
N LEU A 127 -12.26 -10.07 14.53
CA LEU A 127 -11.06 -10.77 14.09
C LEU A 127 -9.92 -10.67 15.12
N ILE A 128 -9.90 -9.55 15.84
CA ILE A 128 -8.93 -9.21 16.88
C ILE A 128 -9.69 -8.43 17.96
N SER A 129 -9.31 -8.58 19.23
CA SER A 129 -9.80 -7.70 20.30
C SER A 129 -9.07 -6.35 20.28
N GLU A 130 -9.64 -5.33 20.94
CA GLU A 130 -8.97 -4.04 21.13
C GLU A 130 -7.67 -4.21 21.94
N GLU A 131 -7.69 -5.07 22.95
CA GLU A 131 -6.52 -5.41 23.79
C GLU A 131 -5.41 -6.09 22.98
N GLU A 132 -5.77 -7.02 22.08
CA GLU A 132 -4.82 -7.66 21.16
C GLU A 132 -4.22 -6.65 20.19
N LEU A 133 -5.01 -5.70 19.69
CA LEU A 133 -4.53 -4.64 18.81
C LEU A 133 -3.58 -3.66 19.54
N GLU A 134 -3.91 -3.28 20.77
CA GLU A 134 -3.10 -2.39 21.59
C GLU A 134 -1.79 -3.03 22.03
N GLY A 135 -1.83 -4.28 22.48
CA GLY A 135 -0.65 -5.06 22.86
C GLY A 135 0.26 -5.43 21.69
N ALA A 136 -0.25 -5.28 20.46
CA ALA A 136 0.47 -5.56 19.23
C ALA A 136 0.95 -4.32 18.48
N LYS A 137 0.77 -3.12 19.04
CA LYS A 137 1.35 -1.92 18.44
C LYS A 137 2.83 -2.20 18.22
N PRO A 138 3.33 -2.16 16.96
CA PRO A 138 4.73 -2.39 16.72
C PRO A 138 5.50 -1.35 17.52
N ASP A 139 6.64 -1.75 18.05
CA ASP A 139 7.51 -0.81 18.72
C ASP A 139 7.93 0.29 17.71
N TRP A 140 7.35 1.48 17.91
CA TRP A 140 7.58 2.66 17.08
C TRP A 140 8.86 3.40 17.47
N GLU A 141 9.49 3.01 18.58
CA GLU A 141 10.74 3.59 19.09
C GLU A 141 11.98 2.89 18.51
N GLY A 142 11.80 1.75 17.83
CA GLY A 142 12.86 1.10 17.07
C GLY A 142 13.72 0.14 17.90
N GLU A 143 13.29 -0.26 19.09
CA GLU A 143 13.81 -1.44 19.80
C GLU A 143 13.81 -2.70 18.90
N PHE A 144 12.93 -2.82 17.90
CA PHE A 144 12.99 -3.90 16.91
C PHE A 144 14.30 -3.90 16.10
N LEU A 145 14.98 -2.76 15.97
CA LEU A 145 16.32 -2.65 15.38
C LEU A 145 17.42 -3.21 16.30
N ALA A 146 17.15 -3.28 17.61
CA ALA A 146 18.06 -3.82 18.62
C ALA A 146 17.89 -5.34 18.83
N TRP A 147 16.85 -5.95 18.23
CA TRP A 147 16.58 -7.38 18.36
C TRP A 147 17.69 -8.21 17.73
N ARG A 148 18.13 -9.24 18.46
CA ARG A 148 19.29 -10.04 18.06
C ARG A 148 18.91 -11.28 17.27
N ASN A 149 17.65 -11.73 17.33
CA ASN A 149 17.22 -12.96 16.66
C ASN A 149 15.72 -12.98 16.30
N ARG A 150 15.36 -13.96 15.46
CA ARG A 150 14.03 -14.10 14.84
C ARG A 150 12.92 -14.54 15.81
N ASN A 151 13.26 -15.09 16.97
CA ASN A 151 12.29 -15.64 17.92
C ASN A 151 11.67 -14.57 18.84
N GLU A 152 12.25 -13.36 18.84
CA GLU A 152 11.73 -12.19 19.56
C GLU A 152 10.58 -11.49 18.79
N ARG A 153 10.23 -11.99 17.60
CA ARG A 153 9.23 -11.38 16.71
C ARG A 153 7.90 -12.15 16.71
N LEU A 154 6.87 -11.56 17.29
CA LEU A 154 5.47 -11.85 16.96
C LEU A 154 4.70 -10.54 16.80
N GLY A 155 4.73 -9.95 15.60
CA GLY A 155 3.81 -8.88 15.25
C GLY A 155 2.41 -9.47 14.96
N LEU A 156 1.34 -8.81 15.41
CA LEU A 156 -0.05 -9.31 15.25
C LEU A 156 -0.47 -9.57 13.81
N LEU A 157 0.17 -8.91 12.84
CA LEU A 157 -0.08 -9.14 11.41
C LEU A 157 0.94 -10.04 10.73
N ASP A 158 1.95 -10.53 11.45
CA ASP A 158 2.72 -11.70 11.03
C ASP A 158 1.89 -12.99 11.20
N VAL A 159 0.72 -12.93 11.87
CA VAL A 159 -0.17 -14.06 12.14
C VAL A 159 -1.23 -14.29 11.04
N TYR A 160 -1.61 -13.25 10.29
CA TYR A 160 -2.63 -13.35 9.24
C TYR A 160 -2.07 -12.96 7.87
N SER A 161 -2.14 -13.89 6.91
CA SER A 161 -1.77 -13.61 5.54
C SER A 161 -2.71 -12.58 4.90
N PRO A 162 -2.25 -11.78 3.91
CA PRO A 162 -3.09 -10.83 3.18
C PRO A 162 -4.37 -11.44 2.59
N TRP A 163 -4.39 -12.76 2.35
CA TRP A 163 -5.55 -13.51 1.87
C TRP A 163 -6.59 -13.80 2.96
N GLU A 164 -6.16 -14.01 4.20
CA GLU A 164 -7.03 -14.26 5.35
C GLU A 164 -7.73 -12.97 5.79
N VAL A 165 -7.04 -11.83 5.71
CA VAL A 165 -7.61 -10.50 5.96
C VAL A 165 -8.62 -10.09 4.88
N THR A 166 -8.45 -10.55 3.63
CA THR A 166 -9.31 -10.15 2.50
C THR A 166 -10.52 -11.05 2.25
N ARG A 167 -10.50 -12.33 2.65
CA ARG A 167 -11.56 -13.31 2.34
C ARG A 167 -12.58 -13.57 3.46
N GLY A 168 -12.33 -13.09 4.68
CA GLY A 168 -13.19 -13.37 5.83
C GLY A 168 -12.90 -14.74 6.47
N THR A 169 -12.95 -14.78 7.80
CA THR A 169 -12.40 -15.81 8.70
C THR A 169 -12.96 -17.21 8.56
N ALA A 170 -14.19 -17.38 8.09
CA ALA A 170 -14.84 -18.70 8.06
C ALA A 170 -14.08 -19.72 7.18
N GLN A 171 -13.41 -19.25 6.12
CA GLN A 171 -12.62 -20.12 5.26
C GLN A 171 -11.21 -20.38 5.83
N ALA A 172 -10.57 -19.34 6.38
CA ALA A 172 -9.25 -19.41 7.00
C ALA A 172 -9.22 -20.36 8.21
N GLU A 173 -10.22 -20.28 9.09
CA GLU A 173 -10.36 -21.21 10.23
C GLU A 173 -10.55 -22.66 9.79
N ARG A 174 -11.34 -22.88 8.73
CA ARG A 174 -11.56 -24.23 8.17
C ARG A 174 -10.26 -24.81 7.63
N ASP A 175 -9.47 -24.01 6.94
CA ASP A 175 -8.21 -24.46 6.33
C ASP A 175 -7.14 -24.72 7.41
N HIS A 176 -7.05 -23.85 8.42
CA HIS A 176 -6.15 -24.06 9.57
C HIS A 176 -6.50 -25.31 10.39
N ARG A 177 -7.79 -25.56 10.64
CA ARG A 177 -8.26 -26.79 11.33
C ARG A 177 -7.91 -28.05 10.53
N LYS A 178 -8.06 -28.02 9.20
CA LYS A 178 -7.67 -29.13 8.32
C LYS A 178 -6.17 -29.41 8.38
N GLN A 179 -5.34 -28.36 8.32
CA GLN A 179 -3.88 -28.50 8.37
C GLN A 179 -3.41 -29.10 9.70
N LYS A 180 -3.94 -28.63 10.83
CA LYS A 180 -3.64 -29.20 12.16
C LYS A 180 -4.06 -30.68 12.25
N ALA A 181 -5.20 -31.04 11.71
CA ALA A 181 -5.69 -32.43 11.70
C ALA A 181 -4.78 -33.35 10.86
N GLU A 182 -4.28 -32.87 9.72
CA GLU A 182 -3.39 -33.64 8.86
C GLU A 182 -2.01 -33.86 9.47
N ILE A 183 -1.44 -32.82 10.11
CA ILE A 183 -0.17 -32.94 10.85
C ILE A 183 -0.29 -33.97 11.98
N LYS A 184 -1.41 -33.95 12.73
CA LYS A 184 -1.68 -34.92 13.80
C LYS A 184 -1.81 -36.35 13.26
N ARG A 185 -2.45 -36.55 12.09
CA ARG A 185 -2.55 -37.86 11.42
C ARG A 185 -1.20 -38.37 10.92
N ARG A 186 -0.35 -37.50 10.36
CA ARG A 186 1.01 -37.87 9.91
C ARG A 186 1.91 -38.26 11.08
N ARG A 187 1.80 -37.60 12.24
CA ARG A 187 2.53 -37.96 13.46
C ARG A 187 2.11 -39.32 14.01
N LYS A 188 0.81 -39.64 13.99
CA LYS A 188 0.27 -40.95 14.40
C LYS A 188 0.62 -42.11 13.46
N ARG A 189 0.99 -41.85 12.20
CA ARG A 189 1.41 -42.88 11.23
C ARG A 189 2.92 -43.16 11.26
N LYS A 190 3.69 -42.39 12.03
CA LYS A 190 5.15 -42.52 12.20
C LYS A 190 5.55 -43.10 13.56
N GLN A 191 4.57 -43.45 14.40
CA GLN A 191 4.71 -44.30 15.59
C GLN A 191 4.08 -45.65 15.26
#